data_AF-A0A9W2UNQ7-F1
#
_entry.id   AF-A0A9W2UNQ7-F1
#
_cell.length_a   1.000
_cell.length_b   1.000
_cell.length_c   1.000
_cell.angle_alpha   90.00
_cell.angle_beta   90.00
_cell.angle_gamma   90.00
#
_symmetry.space_group_name_H-M   'P 1'
#
loop_
_entity.id
_entity.type
_entity.pdbx_description
1 polymer ?
#
loop_
_entity_poly.entity_id
_entity_poly.type
_entity_poly.pdbx_seq_one_letter_code
_entity_poly.pdbx_strand_id
1 'polypeptide(L)'
;MAFLWLALCLTPACCLLHKDEDPESPIKNLQMQPETRRLTWDLSGNVSEIGCFINSRFITKATDKRYCEFRVLSSCQVTNFTVASTGDRPFSAGILYPRPEGHPEAAAQRLGCWVHDVDFLTCSWEAGRAAPGDVQYRLYWQDLKTYEEEECPRYAVDDRGTHIRCHFDDVSRLREHVQFLVKGTSKGARIPCSDLTVELARIERLSLPNITGMCNKSYSVMEWKMSSHFNHRFTYELEIQKGSDAAYTEKAPDSYFVLPNPGNYAVRLRAHARFRKTWSEWSAVRRFGTRCCRNSSPRSRT
;
A
#
# COMPACT_ATOMS: atom_id res chain seq x y z
N MET A 1 4.98 57.40 -42.56
CA MET A 1 4.44 57.24 -41.19
C MET A 1 3.63 55.95 -41.16
N ALA A 2 3.82 55.15 -40.11
CA ALA A 2 3.16 53.86 -39.79
C ALA A 2 3.85 52.56 -40.27
N PHE A 3 4.96 52.27 -39.58
CA PHE A 3 5.52 51.00 -39.09
C PHE A 3 4.78 49.68 -39.39
N LEU A 4 5.49 48.78 -40.09
CA LEU A 4 5.29 47.32 -40.01
C LEU A 4 6.04 46.77 -38.78
N TRP A 5 5.29 46.19 -37.84
CA TRP A 5 5.83 45.45 -36.70
C TRP A 5 6.24 44.04 -37.13
N LEU A 6 7.54 43.75 -37.15
CA LEU A 6 8.07 42.39 -37.18
C LEU A 6 8.01 41.81 -35.76
N ALA A 7 7.10 40.87 -35.53
CA ALA A 7 7.12 40.03 -34.34
C ALA A 7 8.18 38.93 -34.53
N LEU A 8 9.34 39.08 -33.89
CA LEU A 8 10.29 37.99 -33.69
C LEU A 8 9.68 36.97 -32.71
N CYS A 9 9.23 35.83 -33.23
CA CYS A 9 8.94 34.66 -32.41
C CYS A 9 10.27 34.02 -31.96
N LEU A 10 10.75 34.42 -30.78
CA LEU A 10 11.79 33.68 -30.06
C LEU A 10 11.17 32.35 -29.57
N THR A 11 11.44 31.27 -30.29
CA THR A 11 11.19 29.91 -29.81
C THR A 11 12.05 29.67 -28.57
N PRO A 12 11.50 29.22 -27.43
CA PRO A 12 12.33 28.73 -26.36
C PRO A 12 12.89 27.40 -26.81
N ALA A 13 14.17 27.40 -27.19
CA ALA A 13 14.97 26.19 -27.22
C ALA A 13 14.99 25.64 -25.78
N CYS A 14 14.09 24.72 -25.48
CA CYS A 14 14.21 23.85 -24.32
C CYS A 14 15.47 23.03 -24.52
N CYS A 15 16.60 23.53 -24.03
CA CYS A 15 17.80 22.76 -23.81
C CYS A 15 17.42 21.54 -22.96
N LEU A 16 17.27 20.38 -23.60
CA LEU A 16 17.46 19.11 -22.93
C LEU A 16 18.92 19.11 -22.47
N LEU A 17 19.12 19.51 -21.21
CA LEU A 17 20.40 19.42 -20.54
C LEU A 17 20.66 17.94 -20.28
N HIS A 18 21.13 17.23 -21.31
CA HIS A 18 21.93 16.04 -21.12
C HIS A 18 23.12 16.52 -20.30
N LYS A 19 23.10 16.22 -19.01
CA LYS A 19 24.22 16.53 -18.12
C LYS A 19 25.31 15.55 -18.52
N ASP A 20 26.20 16.00 -19.39
CA ASP A 20 27.42 15.26 -19.74
C ASP A 20 28.12 14.85 -18.44
N GLU A 21 28.55 13.60 -18.42
CA GLU A 21 29.29 12.99 -17.31
C GLU A 21 30.56 13.83 -17.10
N ASP A 22 30.69 14.45 -15.93
CA ASP A 22 31.88 15.24 -15.59
C ASP A 22 33.12 14.32 -15.70
N PRO A 23 34.04 14.55 -16.65
CA PRO A 23 35.14 13.63 -16.91
C PRO A 23 36.11 13.50 -15.72
N GLU A 24 36.05 14.42 -14.77
CA GLU A 24 36.84 14.39 -13.52
C GLU A 24 36.07 13.82 -12.31
N SER A 25 34.81 13.38 -12.48
CA SER A 25 34.04 12.76 -11.41
C SER A 25 34.78 11.53 -10.84
N PRO A 26 34.95 11.43 -9.50
CA PRO A 26 35.55 10.26 -8.88
C PRO A 26 34.65 9.01 -8.96
N ILE A 27 33.40 9.18 -9.38
CA ILE A 27 32.40 8.11 -9.56
C ILE A 27 32.26 7.83 -11.05
N LYS A 28 32.41 6.56 -11.43
CA LYS A 28 32.19 6.05 -12.79
C LYS A 28 31.26 4.84 -12.77
N ASN A 29 30.65 4.52 -13.91
CA ASN A 29 29.80 3.33 -14.09
C ASN A 29 28.69 3.20 -13.02
N LEU A 30 28.08 4.34 -12.65
CA LEU A 30 27.00 4.37 -11.68
C LEU A 30 25.76 3.64 -12.23
N GLN A 31 25.33 2.58 -11.56
CA GLN A 31 24.26 1.71 -12.04
C GLN A 31 23.42 1.14 -10.91
N MET A 32 22.12 0.94 -11.18
CA MET A 32 21.20 0.27 -10.26
C MET A 32 21.17 -1.23 -10.55
N GLN A 33 21.40 -2.04 -9.51
CA GLN A 33 21.23 -3.48 -9.50
C GLN A 33 19.89 -3.82 -8.82
N PRO A 34 18.82 -4.11 -9.58
CA PRO A 34 17.49 -4.31 -9.00
C PRO A 34 17.41 -5.52 -8.07
N GLU A 35 18.05 -6.63 -8.45
CA GLU A 35 18.01 -7.91 -7.70
C GLU A 35 18.58 -7.80 -6.28
N THR A 36 19.48 -6.85 -6.05
CA THR A 36 20.07 -6.59 -4.73
C THR A 36 19.60 -5.27 -4.16
N ARG A 37 18.80 -4.49 -4.90
CA ARG A 37 18.43 -3.10 -4.61
C ARG A 37 19.64 -2.23 -4.29
N ARG A 38 20.73 -2.44 -5.02
CA ARG A 38 22.00 -1.73 -4.81
C ARG A 38 22.29 -0.75 -5.93
N LEU A 39 22.54 0.49 -5.55
CA LEU A 39 23.21 1.45 -6.44
C LEU A 39 24.71 1.26 -6.27
N THR A 40 25.40 0.91 -7.35
CA THR A 40 26.83 0.58 -7.35
C THR A 40 27.59 1.47 -8.31
N TRP A 41 28.87 1.71 -8.03
CA TRP A 41 29.75 2.50 -8.88
C TRP A 41 31.21 2.07 -8.74
N ASP A 42 32.01 2.47 -9.72
CA ASP A 42 33.47 2.43 -9.64
C ASP A 42 33.99 3.72 -9.04
N LEU A 43 34.86 3.60 -8.04
CA LEU A 43 35.44 4.72 -7.33
C LEU A 43 36.91 4.92 -7.74
N SER A 44 37.25 6.10 -8.22
CA SER A 44 38.63 6.50 -8.49
C SER A 44 39.14 7.51 -7.46
N GLY A 45 40.30 7.21 -6.86
CA GLY A 45 40.93 8.07 -5.84
C GLY A 45 40.39 7.85 -4.43
N ASN A 46 40.87 8.66 -3.48
CA ASN A 46 40.40 8.64 -2.11
C ASN A 46 39.40 9.77 -1.90
N VAL A 47 38.17 9.41 -1.54
CA VAL A 47 37.09 10.35 -1.24
C VAL A 47 36.64 10.19 0.20
N SER A 48 36.05 11.26 0.74
CA SER A 48 35.39 11.27 2.04
C SER A 48 34.15 10.34 2.03
N GLU A 49 33.33 10.43 3.07
CA GLU A 49 32.09 9.68 3.13
C GLU A 49 31.15 10.02 1.95
N ILE A 50 30.49 9.00 1.39
CA ILE A 50 29.55 9.13 0.28
C ILE A 50 28.13 8.91 0.81
N GLY A 51 27.24 9.86 0.55
CA GLY A 51 25.81 9.75 0.82
C GLY A 51 25.04 9.41 -0.45
N CYS A 52 23.94 8.67 -0.27
CA CYS A 52 22.99 8.34 -1.33
C CYS A 52 21.65 9.04 -1.11
N PHE A 53 21.14 9.56 -2.20
CA PHE A 53 19.99 10.45 -2.23
C PHE A 53 18.96 9.94 -3.24
N ILE A 54 17.69 10.06 -2.88
CA ILE A 54 16.54 9.81 -3.77
C ILE A 54 15.77 11.11 -3.90
N ASN A 55 15.63 11.63 -5.13
CA ASN A 55 14.99 12.92 -5.40
C ASN A 55 15.53 14.02 -4.47
N SER A 56 16.86 14.09 -4.36
CA SER A 56 17.62 15.02 -3.52
C SER A 56 17.43 14.86 -2.00
N ARG A 57 16.75 13.81 -1.53
CA ARG A 57 16.61 13.50 -0.10
C ARG A 57 17.64 12.48 0.32
N PHE A 58 18.41 12.77 1.37
CA PHE A 58 19.38 11.82 1.94
C PHE A 58 18.67 10.57 2.45
N ILE A 59 19.13 9.39 2.04
CA ILE A 59 18.55 8.10 2.41
C ILE A 59 19.48 7.32 3.32
N THR A 60 20.72 7.12 2.87
CA THR A 60 21.70 6.31 3.59
C THR A 60 23.12 6.67 3.20
N LYS A 61 24.08 6.26 4.03
CA LYS A 61 25.51 6.30 3.73
C LYS A 61 25.89 5.08 2.89
N ALA A 62 26.89 5.24 2.04
CA ALA A 62 27.43 4.15 1.25
C ALA A 62 28.17 3.14 2.12
N THR A 63 27.94 1.85 1.88
CA THR A 63 28.71 0.76 2.48
C THR A 63 30.03 0.63 1.76
N ASP A 64 31.14 0.65 2.53
CA ASP A 64 32.51 0.62 2.04
C ASP A 64 32.83 1.66 0.95
N LYS A 65 32.03 2.74 0.88
CA LYS A 65 32.08 3.76 -0.17
C LYS A 65 31.87 3.21 -1.60
N ARG A 66 31.30 2.02 -1.75
CA ARG A 66 31.14 1.33 -3.06
C ARG A 66 29.70 1.16 -3.51
N TYR A 67 28.77 1.07 -2.57
CA TYR A 67 27.37 0.89 -2.92
C TYR A 67 26.43 1.44 -1.86
N CYS A 68 25.19 1.67 -2.25
CA CYS A 68 24.08 1.93 -1.34
C CYS A 68 22.99 0.90 -1.55
N GLU A 69 22.51 0.31 -0.46
CA GLU A 69 21.41 -0.65 -0.47
C GLU A 69 20.11 0.01 -0.03
N PHE A 70 19.06 -0.19 -0.81
CA PHE A 70 17.73 0.35 -0.54
C PHE A 70 16.79 -0.76 -0.07
N ARG A 71 15.93 -0.43 0.90
CA ARG A 71 14.91 -1.40 1.39
C ARG A 71 13.81 -1.64 0.37
N VAL A 72 13.42 -0.60 -0.36
CA VAL A 72 12.36 -0.62 -1.37
C VAL A 72 12.90 0.07 -2.60
N LEU A 73 12.67 -0.53 -3.77
CA LEU A 73 13.03 0.03 -5.05
C LEU A 73 11.80 -0.07 -5.95
N SER A 74 11.31 1.08 -6.43
CA SER A 74 10.24 1.06 -7.42
C SER A 74 10.81 0.61 -8.77
N SER A 75 10.12 -0.34 -9.40
CA SER A 75 10.50 -0.85 -10.72
C SER A 75 9.83 -0.06 -11.85
N CYS A 76 8.95 0.89 -11.52
CA CYS A 76 8.10 1.59 -12.48
C CYS A 76 8.21 3.10 -12.42
N GLN A 77 8.28 3.68 -11.22
CA GLN A 77 8.35 5.11 -11.04
C GLN A 77 9.78 5.61 -11.26
N VAL A 78 9.99 6.29 -12.39
CA VAL A 78 11.27 6.94 -12.71
C VAL A 78 11.65 7.88 -11.57
N THR A 79 12.78 7.56 -10.94
CA THR A 79 13.28 8.23 -9.74
C THR A 79 14.73 8.65 -9.97
N ASN A 80 15.10 9.83 -9.47
CA ASN A 80 16.48 10.32 -9.54
C ASN A 80 17.28 9.82 -8.35
N PHE A 81 18.23 8.93 -8.62
CA PHE A 81 19.19 8.42 -7.65
C PHE A 81 20.49 9.18 -7.79
N THR A 82 20.96 9.77 -6.71
CA THR A 82 22.19 10.57 -6.68
C THR A 82 23.12 10.07 -5.60
N VAL A 83 24.41 10.03 -5.90
CA VAL A 83 25.49 9.87 -4.92
C VAL A 83 26.24 11.18 -4.83
N ALA A 84 26.57 11.59 -3.61
CA ALA A 84 27.31 12.82 -3.38
C ALA A 84 28.21 12.70 -2.15
N SER A 85 29.32 13.44 -2.18
CA SER A 85 30.19 13.65 -1.02
C SER A 85 30.35 15.14 -0.77
N THR A 86 30.39 15.53 0.50
CA THR A 86 30.53 16.93 0.95
C THR A 86 31.88 17.20 1.62
N GLY A 87 32.87 16.33 1.38
CA GLY A 87 34.22 16.52 1.91
C GLY A 87 35.03 17.59 1.19
N ASP A 88 36.35 17.57 1.35
CA ASP A 88 37.28 18.58 0.81
C ASP A 88 37.20 18.73 -0.72
N ARG A 89 36.79 17.66 -1.42
CA ARG A 89 36.48 17.66 -2.85
C ARG A 89 35.05 17.19 -3.08
N PRO A 90 34.06 18.11 -3.09
CA PRO A 90 32.67 17.74 -3.26
C PRO A 90 32.41 17.27 -4.69
N PHE A 91 31.58 16.24 -4.82
CA PHE A 91 31.12 15.74 -6.12
C PHE A 91 29.69 15.25 -6.03
N SER A 92 29.03 15.15 -7.19
CA SER A 92 27.73 14.50 -7.31
C SER A 92 27.57 13.83 -8.66
N ALA A 93 27.15 12.56 -8.64
CA ALA A 93 26.79 11.79 -9.82
C ALA A 93 25.39 11.20 -9.61
N GLY A 94 24.62 11.02 -10.68
CA GLY A 94 23.26 10.50 -10.54
C GLY A 94 22.75 9.83 -11.80
N ILE A 95 21.75 8.97 -11.61
CA ILE A 95 21.05 8.22 -12.66
C ILE A 95 19.54 8.32 -12.46
N LEU A 96 18.81 8.17 -13.55
CA LEU A 96 17.37 7.90 -13.51
C LEU A 96 17.14 6.39 -13.54
N TYR A 97 16.36 5.88 -12.59
CA TYR A 97 15.96 4.48 -12.54
C TYR A 97 14.48 4.33 -12.15
N PRO A 98 13.70 3.44 -12.80
CA PRO A 98 14.04 2.76 -14.06
C PRO A 98 14.26 3.77 -15.19
N ARG A 99 14.78 3.30 -16.34
CA ARG A 99 14.85 4.16 -17.52
C ARG A 99 13.43 4.52 -17.95
N PRO A 100 13.16 5.79 -18.32
CA PRO A 100 11.85 6.15 -18.84
C PRO A 100 11.51 5.34 -20.09
N GLU A 101 10.37 4.65 -20.05
CA GLU A 101 9.88 3.85 -21.17
C GLU A 101 8.41 4.18 -21.47
N GLY A 102 8.08 4.25 -22.77
CA GLY A 102 6.70 4.47 -23.23
C GLY A 102 6.14 5.85 -22.87
N HIS A 103 4.85 6.04 -23.14
CA HIS A 103 4.15 7.26 -22.73
C HIS A 103 3.71 7.12 -21.26
N PRO A 104 4.15 7.99 -20.33
CA PRO A 104 3.87 7.82 -18.89
C PRO A 104 2.38 7.69 -18.56
N GLU A 105 1.52 8.38 -19.31
CA GLU A 105 0.06 8.33 -19.11
C GLU A 105 -0.61 7.05 -19.64
N ALA A 106 0.13 6.15 -20.29
CA ALA A 106 -0.35 4.83 -20.71
C ALA A 106 -0.24 3.76 -19.60
N ALA A 107 0.55 4.02 -18.55
CA ALA A 107 0.60 3.14 -17.38
C ALA A 107 -0.75 3.05 -16.68
N ALA A 108 -0.98 1.93 -15.97
CA ALA A 108 -2.13 1.79 -15.09
C ALA A 108 -2.15 2.92 -14.05
N GLN A 109 -3.30 3.54 -13.83
CA GLN A 109 -3.45 4.68 -12.94
C GLN A 109 -4.24 4.31 -11.69
N ARG A 110 -4.02 5.06 -10.60
CA ARG A 110 -4.74 4.89 -9.33
C ARG A 110 -4.73 3.46 -8.80
N LEU A 111 -3.60 2.77 -8.95
CA LEU A 111 -3.40 1.44 -8.38
C LEU A 111 -3.63 1.50 -6.86
N GLY A 112 -4.60 0.72 -6.38
CA GLY A 112 -4.92 0.58 -4.97
C GLY A 112 -5.28 -0.85 -4.64
N CYS A 113 -4.79 -1.33 -3.50
CA CYS A 113 -5.02 -2.67 -3.00
C CYS A 113 -5.56 -2.65 -1.56
N TRP A 114 -6.39 -3.61 -1.21
CA TRP A 114 -6.89 -3.79 0.15
C TRP A 114 -7.18 -5.27 0.44
N VAL A 115 -6.85 -5.68 1.65
CA VAL A 115 -7.26 -7.00 2.18
C VAL A 115 -8.67 -6.86 2.73
N HIS A 116 -9.53 -7.86 2.55
CA HIS A 116 -10.90 -7.88 3.08
C HIS A 116 -11.35 -9.31 3.35
N ASP A 117 -12.42 -9.47 4.13
CA ASP A 117 -13.03 -10.77 4.42
C ASP A 117 -12.01 -11.82 4.92
N VAL A 118 -10.99 -11.35 5.66
CA VAL A 118 -9.84 -12.08 6.22
C VAL A 118 -8.86 -12.61 5.16
N ASP A 119 -9.33 -13.43 4.23
CA ASP A 119 -8.47 -14.21 3.32
C ASP A 119 -8.24 -13.56 1.96
N PHE A 120 -9.04 -12.55 1.61
CA PHE A 120 -9.08 -12.02 0.26
C PHE A 120 -8.28 -10.73 0.12
N LEU A 121 -7.67 -10.57 -1.04
CA LEU A 121 -7.03 -9.33 -1.44
C LEU A 121 -7.52 -8.92 -2.81
N THR A 122 -7.97 -7.67 -2.89
CA THR A 122 -8.40 -7.08 -4.15
C THR A 122 -7.52 -5.88 -4.45
N CYS A 123 -7.05 -5.81 -5.69
CA CYS A 123 -6.36 -4.65 -6.26
C CYS A 123 -7.16 -4.13 -7.44
N SER A 124 -7.27 -2.81 -7.57
CA SER A 124 -7.91 -2.15 -8.71
C SER A 124 -7.06 -1.01 -9.24
N TRP A 125 -7.20 -0.75 -10.54
CA TRP A 125 -6.57 0.35 -11.24
C TRP A 125 -7.47 0.83 -12.37
N GLU A 126 -7.17 2.01 -12.89
CA GLU A 126 -7.77 2.58 -14.09
C GLU A 126 -6.83 2.37 -15.28
N ALA A 127 -7.38 2.14 -16.47
CA ALA A 127 -6.59 2.15 -17.68
C ALA A 127 -5.95 3.53 -17.90
N GLY A 128 -4.71 3.55 -18.41
CA GLY A 128 -4.00 4.79 -18.69
C GLY A 128 -4.75 5.65 -19.68
N ARG A 129 -4.82 6.97 -19.43
CA ARG A 129 -5.52 7.92 -20.32
C ARG A 129 -4.95 7.94 -21.74
N ALA A 130 -3.64 7.70 -21.87
CA ALA A 130 -2.95 7.62 -23.16
C ALA A 130 -2.69 6.16 -23.59
N ALA A 131 -3.30 5.17 -22.92
CA ALA A 131 -3.14 3.78 -23.29
C ALA A 131 -3.87 3.50 -24.61
N PRO A 132 -3.26 2.71 -25.52
CA PRO A 132 -3.90 2.34 -26.76
C PRO A 132 -5.11 1.43 -26.50
N GLY A 133 -6.03 1.36 -27.46
CA GLY A 133 -7.27 0.58 -27.31
C GLY A 133 -7.06 -0.94 -27.19
N ASP A 134 -5.87 -1.44 -27.54
CA ASP A 134 -5.49 -2.85 -27.42
C ASP A 134 -4.64 -3.16 -26.17
N VAL A 135 -4.56 -2.21 -25.22
CA VAL A 135 -3.78 -2.41 -23.99
C VAL A 135 -4.33 -3.57 -23.17
N GLN A 136 -3.43 -4.37 -22.60
CA GLN A 136 -3.78 -5.34 -21.58
C GLN A 136 -2.82 -5.25 -20.40
N TYR A 137 -3.38 -5.22 -19.19
CA TYR A 137 -2.63 -5.15 -17.94
C TYR A 137 -2.58 -6.50 -17.23
N ARG A 138 -1.45 -6.80 -16.59
CA ARG A 138 -1.28 -7.96 -15.72
C ARG A 138 -0.68 -7.52 -14.40
N LEU A 139 -1.25 -8.00 -13.31
CA LEU A 139 -0.81 -7.71 -11.96
C LEU A 139 0.00 -8.88 -11.41
N TYR A 140 1.12 -8.56 -10.81
CA TYR A 140 1.98 -9.46 -10.06
C TYR A 140 2.12 -8.93 -8.63
N TRP A 141 2.22 -9.81 -7.65
CA TRP A 141 2.78 -9.43 -6.36
C TRP A 141 4.18 -10.01 -6.24
N GLN A 142 5.07 -9.28 -5.58
CA GLN A 142 6.47 -9.65 -5.40
C GLN A 142 6.83 -9.66 -3.91
N ASP A 143 7.48 -10.73 -3.47
CA ASP A 143 8.10 -10.81 -2.16
C ASP A 143 9.35 -9.92 -2.10
N LEU A 144 9.38 -8.95 -1.19
CA LEU A 144 10.50 -8.02 -1.07
C LEU A 144 11.80 -8.66 -0.54
N LYS A 145 11.80 -9.92 -0.12
CA LYS A 145 12.97 -10.65 0.37
C LYS A 145 13.42 -11.74 -0.61
N THR A 146 12.49 -12.53 -1.14
CA THR A 146 12.80 -13.65 -2.04
C THR A 146 12.76 -13.26 -3.51
N TYR A 147 12.15 -12.12 -3.85
CA TYR A 147 11.91 -11.66 -5.22
C TYR A 147 11.02 -12.58 -6.05
N GLU A 148 10.37 -13.55 -5.40
CA GLU A 148 9.37 -14.40 -6.04
C GLU A 148 8.19 -13.52 -6.47
N GLU A 149 7.85 -13.61 -7.76
CA GLU A 149 6.68 -12.97 -8.34
C GLU A 149 5.60 -14.02 -8.58
N GLU A 150 4.35 -13.67 -8.29
CA GLU A 150 3.20 -14.46 -8.70
C GLU A 150 2.14 -13.60 -9.36
N GLU A 151 1.63 -14.09 -10.49
CA GLU A 151 0.58 -13.43 -11.24
C GLU A 151 -0.78 -13.55 -10.54
N CYS A 152 -1.59 -12.52 -10.73
CA CYS A 152 -2.99 -12.55 -10.34
C CYS A 152 -3.75 -13.76 -10.92
N PRO A 153 -4.45 -14.54 -10.08
CA PRO A 153 -5.19 -15.70 -10.55
C PRO A 153 -6.53 -15.33 -11.21
N ARG A 154 -7.16 -14.21 -10.81
CA ARG A 154 -8.51 -13.83 -11.26
C ARG A 154 -8.61 -12.33 -11.54
N TYR A 155 -8.89 -12.01 -12.80
CA TYR A 155 -9.11 -10.64 -13.25
C TYR A 155 -10.59 -10.34 -13.44
N ALA A 156 -10.97 -9.09 -13.17
CA ALA A 156 -12.19 -8.49 -13.67
C ALA A 156 -11.85 -7.44 -14.73
N VAL A 157 -12.72 -7.36 -15.75
CA VAL A 157 -12.48 -6.58 -16.96
C VAL A 157 -13.45 -5.41 -17.08
N ASP A 158 -13.05 -4.39 -17.84
CA ASP A 158 -13.93 -3.30 -18.25
C ASP A 158 -14.76 -3.67 -19.50
N ASP A 159 -15.58 -2.73 -19.99
CA ASP A 159 -16.43 -2.92 -21.17
C ASP A 159 -15.64 -3.24 -22.46
N ARG A 160 -14.33 -3.00 -22.47
CA ARG A 160 -13.43 -3.28 -23.60
C ARG A 160 -12.68 -4.62 -23.43
N GLY A 161 -12.88 -5.32 -22.31
CA GLY A 161 -12.14 -6.53 -21.97
C GLY A 161 -10.74 -6.28 -21.37
N THR A 162 -10.43 -5.03 -21.00
CA THR A 162 -9.18 -4.65 -20.35
C THR A 162 -9.23 -5.07 -18.89
N HIS A 163 -8.17 -5.70 -18.38
CA HIS A 163 -8.06 -6.01 -16.96
C HIS A 163 -7.93 -4.71 -16.15
N ILE A 164 -8.85 -4.50 -15.20
CA ILE A 164 -8.89 -3.31 -14.32
C ILE A 164 -8.92 -3.66 -12.83
N ARG A 165 -9.06 -4.94 -12.51
CA ARG A 165 -9.09 -5.43 -11.14
C ARG A 165 -8.55 -6.85 -11.07
N CYS A 166 -7.84 -7.12 -10.00
CA CYS A 166 -7.31 -8.42 -9.63
C CYS A 166 -7.86 -8.86 -8.28
N HIS A 167 -8.06 -10.16 -8.10
CA HIS A 167 -8.49 -10.74 -6.85
C HIS A 167 -7.71 -12.03 -6.51
N PHE A 168 -7.21 -12.10 -5.28
CA PHE A 168 -6.56 -13.27 -4.68
C PHE A 168 -7.46 -13.87 -3.59
N ASP A 169 -7.59 -15.20 -3.60
CA ASP A 169 -8.42 -15.96 -2.66
C ASP A 169 -7.75 -16.24 -1.31
N ASP A 170 -6.42 -16.27 -1.28
CA ASP A 170 -5.66 -16.62 -0.10
C ASP A 170 -4.40 -15.76 0.02
N VAL A 171 -4.41 -14.90 1.04
CA VAL A 171 -3.29 -14.04 1.42
C VAL A 171 -2.54 -14.49 2.67
N SER A 172 -2.94 -15.60 3.30
CA SER A 172 -2.31 -16.07 4.54
C SER A 172 -0.81 -16.34 4.38
N ARG A 173 -0.38 -16.70 3.17
CA ARG A 173 1.02 -16.95 2.79
C ARG A 173 1.82 -15.69 2.47
N LEU A 174 1.16 -14.54 2.28
CA LEU A 174 1.85 -13.30 1.95
C LEU A 174 2.56 -12.77 3.19
N ARG A 175 3.76 -12.23 2.99
CA ARG A 175 4.51 -11.56 4.07
C ARG A 175 3.91 -10.20 4.38
N GLU A 176 4.32 -9.64 5.52
CA GLU A 176 3.88 -8.33 6.01
C GLU A 176 4.04 -7.19 4.99
N HIS A 177 5.13 -7.19 4.22
CA HIS A 177 5.42 -6.17 3.19
C HIS A 177 5.47 -6.82 1.81
N VAL A 178 4.72 -6.23 0.88
CA VAL A 178 4.56 -6.74 -0.50
C VAL A 178 4.62 -5.58 -1.49
N GLN A 179 5.17 -5.83 -2.68
CA GLN A 179 5.08 -4.91 -3.81
C GLN A 179 4.11 -5.47 -4.84
N PHE A 180 3.12 -4.67 -5.22
CA PHE A 180 2.23 -4.96 -6.34
C PHE A 180 2.76 -4.28 -7.59
N LEU A 181 2.77 -4.99 -8.71
CA LEU A 181 3.34 -4.56 -9.96
C LEU A 181 2.36 -4.82 -11.10
N VAL A 182 1.88 -3.77 -11.75
CA VAL A 182 1.00 -3.83 -12.92
C VAL A 182 1.83 -3.57 -14.17
N LYS A 183 2.06 -4.61 -14.97
CA LYS A 183 2.75 -4.54 -16.27
C LYS A 183 1.72 -4.40 -17.39
N GLY A 184 1.99 -3.57 -18.40
CA GLY A 184 1.11 -3.38 -19.54
C GLY A 184 1.71 -3.94 -20.83
N THR A 185 0.86 -4.39 -21.75
CA THR A 185 1.24 -4.87 -23.08
C THR A 185 0.32 -4.29 -24.15
N SER A 186 0.86 -4.00 -25.33
CA SER A 186 0.14 -3.55 -26.53
C SER A 186 0.95 -3.96 -27.76
N LYS A 187 0.31 -4.08 -28.93
CA LYS A 187 0.99 -4.46 -30.18
C LYS A 187 1.94 -3.39 -30.70
N GLY A 188 1.59 -2.12 -30.51
CA GLY A 188 2.27 -0.98 -31.16
C GLY A 188 2.90 0.03 -30.20
N ALA A 189 2.65 -0.08 -28.90
CA ALA A 189 3.15 0.86 -27.90
C ALA A 189 3.81 0.14 -26.74
N ARG A 190 4.93 0.71 -26.25
CA ARG A 190 5.49 0.33 -24.95
C ARG A 190 4.64 0.93 -23.85
N ILE A 191 4.20 0.09 -22.92
CA ILE A 191 3.35 0.50 -21.81
C ILE A 191 4.19 0.50 -20.53
N PRO A 192 4.43 1.68 -19.91
CA PRO A 192 5.11 1.72 -18.64
C PRO A 192 4.31 0.97 -17.56
N CYS A 193 5.01 0.37 -16.61
CA CYS A 193 4.36 -0.31 -15.50
C CYS A 193 3.91 0.68 -14.41
N SER A 194 3.13 0.19 -13.45
CA SER A 194 2.78 0.90 -12.22
C SER A 194 3.02 -0.03 -11.03
N ASP A 195 3.56 0.48 -9.94
CA ASP A 195 3.81 -0.31 -8.75
C ASP A 195 3.34 0.36 -7.46
N LEU A 196 3.12 -0.47 -6.45
CA LEU A 196 2.63 -0.07 -5.14
C LEU A 196 3.21 -0.99 -4.06
N THR A 197 4.09 -0.44 -3.21
CA THR A 197 4.61 -1.14 -2.03
C THR A 197 3.76 -0.83 -0.81
N VAL A 198 3.28 -1.87 -0.11
CA VAL A 198 2.40 -1.73 1.06
C VAL A 198 2.80 -2.68 2.19
N GLU A 199 2.39 -2.29 3.39
CA GLU A 199 2.32 -3.15 4.57
C GLU A 199 0.88 -3.68 4.67
N LEU A 200 0.68 -5.00 4.56
CA LEU A 200 -0.66 -5.62 4.45
C LEU A 200 -1.55 -5.27 5.65
N ALA A 201 -0.97 -5.20 6.85
CA ALA A 201 -1.67 -4.81 8.08
C ALA A 201 -2.32 -3.41 7.99
N ARG A 202 -1.79 -2.50 7.15
CA ARG A 202 -2.31 -1.13 7.00
C ARG A 202 -3.43 -1.02 5.99
N ILE A 203 -3.43 -1.89 4.96
CA ILE A 203 -4.43 -1.89 3.89
C ILE A 203 -5.58 -2.88 4.15
N GLU A 204 -5.53 -3.60 5.28
CA GLU A 204 -6.58 -4.53 5.69
C GLU A 204 -7.85 -3.81 6.16
N ARG A 205 -8.95 -4.11 5.47
CA ARG A 205 -10.31 -3.80 5.89
C ARG A 205 -10.74 -4.87 6.88
N LEU A 206 -10.64 -4.51 8.15
CA LEU A 206 -11.03 -5.35 9.28
C LEU A 206 -12.46 -5.87 9.12
N SER A 207 -12.60 -7.20 9.11
CA SER A 207 -13.89 -7.88 9.03
C SER A 207 -14.49 -7.98 10.43
N LEU A 208 -15.53 -7.19 10.69
CA LEU A 208 -16.05 -7.04 12.04
C LEU A 208 -16.82 -8.29 12.49
N PRO A 209 -16.51 -8.82 13.69
CA PRO A 209 -17.14 -10.03 14.18
C PRO A 209 -18.58 -9.79 14.59
N ASN A 210 -19.37 -10.86 14.55
CA ASN A 210 -20.68 -10.87 15.17
C ASN A 210 -20.55 -10.84 16.69
N ILE A 211 -21.33 -9.97 17.34
CA ILE A 211 -21.45 -9.93 18.80
C ILE A 211 -22.33 -11.10 19.22
N THR A 212 -21.74 -12.02 19.95
CA THR A 212 -22.45 -13.05 20.70
C THR A 212 -22.52 -12.64 22.16
N GLY A 213 -23.42 -13.22 22.92
CA GLY A 213 -23.48 -12.91 24.33
C GLY A 213 -24.57 -13.66 25.06
N MET A 214 -24.33 -13.86 26.34
CA MET A 214 -25.28 -14.45 27.27
C MET A 214 -25.83 -13.35 28.16
N CYS A 215 -27.16 -13.28 28.25
CA CYS A 215 -27.84 -12.30 29.08
C CYS A 215 -28.52 -12.99 30.26
N ASN A 216 -28.36 -12.42 31.44
CA ASN A 216 -29.25 -12.69 32.57
C ASN A 216 -29.90 -11.38 33.07
N LYS A 217 -30.63 -11.43 34.18
CA LYS A 217 -31.33 -10.25 34.72
C LYS A 217 -30.37 -9.17 35.24
N SER A 218 -29.20 -9.54 35.74
CA SER A 218 -28.24 -8.67 36.44
C SER A 218 -27.09 -8.20 35.56
N TYR A 219 -26.66 -9.01 34.60
CA TYR A 219 -25.55 -8.74 33.71
C TYR A 219 -25.77 -9.38 32.33
N SER A 220 -25.18 -8.77 31.31
CA SER A 220 -25.02 -9.36 29.99
C SER A 220 -23.53 -9.43 29.66
N VAL A 221 -23.04 -10.62 29.31
CA VAL A 221 -21.67 -10.81 28.86
C VAL A 221 -21.70 -10.88 27.35
N MET A 222 -21.07 -9.91 26.70
CA MET A 222 -20.90 -9.85 25.25
C MET A 222 -19.50 -10.32 24.90
N GLU A 223 -19.38 -11.14 23.87
CA GLU A 223 -18.14 -11.72 23.39
C GLU A 223 -18.11 -11.68 21.86
N TRP A 224 -16.93 -11.42 21.31
CA TRP A 224 -16.68 -11.42 19.88
C TRP A 224 -15.31 -12.00 19.58
N LYS A 225 -15.10 -12.47 18.35
CA LYS A 225 -13.81 -13.03 17.93
C LYS A 225 -13.34 -12.38 16.64
N MET A 226 -12.36 -11.51 16.75
CA MET A 226 -11.71 -10.90 15.60
C MET A 226 -10.78 -11.90 14.91
N SER A 227 -10.75 -11.91 13.58
CA SER A 227 -9.82 -12.71 12.78
C SER A 227 -9.10 -11.82 11.78
N SER A 228 -7.79 -12.07 11.63
CA SER A 228 -6.89 -11.35 10.73
C SER A 228 -5.56 -12.11 10.64
N HIS A 229 -4.99 -12.17 9.43
CA HIS A 229 -3.65 -12.72 9.21
C HIS A 229 -2.53 -11.73 9.57
N PHE A 230 -2.80 -10.43 9.51
CA PHE A 230 -1.78 -9.38 9.58
C PHE A 230 -1.85 -8.51 10.84
N ASN A 231 -2.99 -8.52 11.54
CA ASN A 231 -3.20 -7.79 12.77
C ASN A 231 -3.54 -8.74 13.92
N HIS A 232 -2.84 -8.60 15.06
CA HIS A 232 -3.05 -9.47 16.24
C HIS A 232 -3.44 -8.72 17.51
N ARG A 233 -3.41 -7.37 17.48
CA ARG A 233 -3.72 -6.53 18.63
C ARG A 233 -4.81 -5.54 18.25
N PHE A 234 -5.96 -5.72 18.87
CA PHE A 234 -7.16 -4.94 18.62
C PHE A 234 -7.62 -4.26 19.89
N THR A 235 -8.16 -3.06 19.73
CA THR A 235 -8.95 -2.36 20.75
C THR A 235 -10.31 -2.10 20.17
N TYR A 236 -11.35 -2.23 20.98
CA TYR A 236 -12.74 -2.12 20.53
C TYR A 236 -13.44 -0.94 21.18
N GLU A 237 -14.46 -0.49 20.48
CA GLU A 237 -15.38 0.53 20.97
C GLU A 237 -16.80 0.03 20.71
N LEU A 238 -17.63 0.06 21.75
CA LEU A 238 -19.00 -0.39 21.74
C LEU A 238 -19.90 0.84 21.87
N GLU A 239 -20.84 0.98 20.95
CA GLU A 239 -21.96 1.90 21.13
C GLU A 239 -23.15 1.10 21.67
N ILE A 240 -23.60 1.44 22.86
CA ILE A 240 -24.63 0.73 23.61
C ILE A 240 -25.83 1.65 23.83
N GLN A 241 -27.01 1.16 23.51
CA GLN A 241 -28.28 1.84 23.76
C GLN A 241 -29.20 0.94 24.59
N LYS A 242 -29.49 1.33 25.83
CA LYS A 242 -30.41 0.62 26.71
C LYS A 242 -31.83 1.16 26.57
N GLY A 243 -32.81 0.31 26.28
CA GLY A 243 -34.21 0.71 26.14
C GLY A 243 -34.38 1.91 25.20
N SER A 244 -34.92 3.01 25.74
CA SER A 244 -35.08 4.31 25.07
C SER A 244 -34.04 5.34 25.48
N ASP A 245 -33.04 4.96 26.28
CA ASP A 245 -31.99 5.87 26.75
C ASP A 245 -31.10 6.31 25.57
N ALA A 246 -30.37 7.41 25.78
CA ALA A 246 -29.37 7.87 24.82
C ALA A 246 -28.26 6.82 24.67
N ALA A 247 -27.80 6.63 23.43
CA ALA A 247 -26.66 5.77 23.16
C ALA A 247 -25.40 6.36 23.78
N TYR A 248 -24.56 5.50 24.37
CA TYR A 248 -23.27 5.87 24.93
C TYR A 248 -22.19 4.92 24.44
N THR A 249 -20.94 5.33 24.60
CA THR A 249 -19.78 4.63 24.05
C THR A 249 -18.89 4.11 25.16
N GLU A 250 -18.45 2.85 25.03
CA GLU A 250 -17.53 2.20 25.96
C GLU A 250 -16.32 1.65 25.20
N LYS A 251 -15.15 1.72 25.84
CA LYS A 251 -13.92 1.10 25.31
C LYS A 251 -13.77 -0.30 25.89
N ALA A 252 -13.54 -1.27 25.02
CA ALA A 252 -13.20 -2.63 25.42
C ALA A 252 -11.78 -2.96 24.93
N PRO A 253 -10.80 -3.12 25.83
CA PRO A 253 -9.45 -3.52 25.43
C PRO A 253 -9.41 -4.99 24.98
N ASP A 254 -10.33 -5.80 25.50
CA ASP A 254 -10.42 -7.23 25.24
C ASP A 254 -11.62 -7.59 24.36
N SER A 255 -11.70 -8.86 23.96
CA SER A 255 -12.73 -9.39 23.07
C SER A 255 -14.06 -9.73 23.77
N TYR A 256 -14.31 -9.10 24.92
CA TYR A 256 -15.54 -9.24 25.69
C TYR A 256 -15.87 -7.94 26.45
N PHE A 257 -17.14 -7.78 26.82
CA PHE A 257 -17.61 -6.68 27.66
C PHE A 257 -18.79 -7.11 28.53
N VAL A 258 -18.76 -6.73 29.80
CA VAL A 258 -19.82 -7.04 30.76
C VAL A 258 -20.70 -5.81 31.00
N LEU A 259 -21.96 -5.91 30.60
CA LEU A 259 -22.96 -4.85 30.77
C LEU A 259 -23.84 -5.14 32.00
N PRO A 260 -23.71 -4.38 33.11
CA PRO A 260 -24.59 -4.53 34.27
C PRO A 260 -25.98 -3.96 33.96
N ASN A 261 -27.00 -4.58 34.58
CA ASN A 261 -28.42 -4.22 34.45
C ASN A 261 -28.80 -3.94 32.99
N PRO A 262 -28.74 -4.97 32.12
CA PRO A 262 -28.78 -4.76 30.67
C PRO A 262 -30.17 -4.38 30.15
N GLY A 263 -31.25 -4.86 30.77
CA GLY A 263 -32.60 -4.72 30.23
C GLY A 263 -32.68 -5.22 28.79
N ASN A 264 -33.45 -4.52 27.94
CA ASN A 264 -33.33 -4.66 26.49
C ASN A 264 -32.32 -3.63 26.00
N TYR A 265 -31.37 -4.03 25.16
CA TYR A 265 -30.38 -3.10 24.64
C TYR A 265 -29.98 -3.44 23.20
N ALA A 266 -29.52 -2.41 22.49
CA ALA A 266 -28.89 -2.53 21.19
C ALA A 266 -27.40 -2.21 21.34
N VAL A 267 -26.58 -2.91 20.56
CA VAL A 267 -25.13 -2.73 20.57
C VAL A 267 -24.57 -2.87 19.15
N ARG A 268 -23.58 -2.05 18.83
CA ARG A 268 -22.70 -2.22 17.67
C ARG A 268 -21.27 -2.00 18.11
N LEU A 269 -20.32 -2.62 17.41
CA LEU A 269 -18.90 -2.53 17.72
C LEU A 269 -18.12 -1.96 16.54
N ARG A 270 -17.01 -1.30 16.84
CA ARG A 270 -15.95 -1.04 15.88
C ARG A 270 -14.61 -1.43 16.48
N ALA A 271 -13.66 -1.77 15.61
CA ALA A 271 -12.34 -2.21 16.00
C ALA A 271 -11.27 -1.24 15.49
N HIS A 272 -10.21 -1.11 16.26
CA HIS A 272 -9.00 -0.42 15.88
C HIS A 272 -7.81 -1.36 16.04
N ALA A 273 -6.97 -1.44 15.02
CA ALA A 273 -5.74 -2.22 15.03
C ALA A 273 -4.54 -1.29 15.12
N ARG A 274 -3.48 -1.72 15.80
CA ARG A 274 -2.30 -0.89 16.11
C ARG A 274 -1.70 -0.16 14.89
N PHE A 275 -1.65 -0.81 13.74
CA PHE A 275 -0.99 -0.28 12.53
C PHE A 275 -1.92 0.56 11.67
N ARG A 276 -3.21 0.65 12.01
CA ARG A 276 -4.17 1.49 11.32
C ARG A 276 -4.23 2.88 11.93
N LYS A 277 -4.51 3.87 11.08
CA LYS A 277 -4.73 5.27 11.51
C LYS A 277 -6.19 5.53 11.87
N THR A 278 -7.09 4.71 11.37
CA THR A 278 -8.54 4.89 11.48
C THR A 278 -9.18 3.66 12.10
N TRP A 279 -10.31 3.89 12.76
CA TRP A 279 -11.21 2.84 13.20
C TRP A 279 -11.82 2.12 11.99
N SER A 280 -12.28 0.89 12.19
CA SER A 280 -13.19 0.25 11.26
C SER A 280 -14.51 1.03 11.17
N GLU A 281 -15.31 0.67 10.17
CA GLU A 281 -16.73 0.98 10.19
C GLU A 281 -17.42 0.38 11.44
N TRP A 282 -18.65 0.80 11.69
CA TRP A 282 -19.47 0.16 12.72
C TRP A 282 -20.03 -1.16 12.22
N SER A 283 -20.08 -2.17 13.09
CA SER A 283 -20.76 -3.44 12.81
C SER A 283 -22.26 -3.23 12.65
N ALA A 284 -22.94 -4.25 12.12
CA ALA A 284 -24.39 -4.31 12.19
C ALA A 284 -24.87 -4.22 13.65
N VAL A 285 -26.01 -3.54 13.84
CA VAL A 285 -26.63 -3.40 15.17
C VAL A 285 -27.18 -4.75 15.60
N ARG A 286 -26.76 -5.21 16.79
CA ARG A 286 -27.30 -6.40 17.44
C ARG A 286 -28.21 -5.98 18.58
N ARG A 287 -29.39 -6.58 18.66
CA ARG A 287 -30.36 -6.35 19.73
C ARG A 287 -30.39 -7.56 20.65
N PHE A 288 -30.25 -7.30 21.94
CA PHE A 288 -30.41 -8.28 23.00
C PHE A 288 -31.64 -7.90 23.82
N GLY A 289 -32.44 -8.89 24.17
CA GLY A 289 -33.63 -8.68 24.98
C GLY A 289 -33.95 -9.89 25.83
N THR A 290 -35.01 -9.76 26.62
CA THR A 290 -35.42 -10.74 27.65
C THR A 290 -35.70 -12.18 27.15
N ARG A 291 -35.72 -12.43 25.83
CA ARG A 291 -35.83 -13.80 25.27
C ARG A 291 -34.52 -14.58 25.22
N CYS A 292 -33.35 -13.94 25.36
CA CYS A 292 -32.11 -14.67 25.65
C CYS A 292 -32.10 -15.25 27.09
N CYS A 293 -33.03 -14.82 27.94
CA CYS A 293 -33.14 -15.25 29.35
C CYS A 293 -33.97 -16.52 29.57
N ARG A 294 -34.29 -17.31 28.53
CA ARG A 294 -34.92 -18.63 28.72
C ARG A 294 -33.83 -19.70 28.84
N ASN A 295 -33.56 -20.05 30.10
CA ASN A 295 -32.84 -21.23 30.59
C ASN A 295 -32.56 -22.29 29.51
N SER A 296 -31.30 -22.49 29.16
CA SER A 296 -30.80 -23.83 28.87
C SER A 296 -30.75 -24.62 30.18
N SER A 297 -31.92 -24.99 30.72
CA SER A 297 -31.98 -26.13 31.64
C SER A 297 -31.74 -27.39 30.80
N PRO A 298 -30.80 -28.27 31.16
CA PRO A 298 -30.74 -29.59 30.56
C PRO A 298 -32.08 -30.27 30.90
N ARG A 299 -32.87 -30.60 29.87
CA ARG A 299 -33.90 -31.62 30.04
C ARG A 299 -33.15 -32.93 30.29
N SER A 300 -33.00 -33.31 31.56
CA SER A 300 -32.81 -34.72 31.90
C SER A 300 -34.05 -35.46 31.39
N ARG A 301 -33.88 -36.16 30.27
CA ARG A 301 -34.79 -37.22 29.88
C ARG A 301 -34.35 -38.47 30.64
N THR A 302 -35.33 -39.04 31.33
CA THR A 302 -35.40 -40.39 31.93
C THR A 302 -34.38 -40.72 33.01
#